data_AF-A0A7Y4SJI6-F1
#
_entry.id   AF-A0A7Y4SJI6-F1
#
_cell.length_a   1.000
_cell.length_b   1.000
_cell.length_c   1.000
_cell.angle_alpha   90.00
_cell.angle_beta   90.00
_cell.angle_gamma   90.00
#
_symmetry.space_group_name_H-M   'P 1'
#
loop_
_entity.id
_entity.type
_entity.pdbx_description
1 polymer ?
#
loop_
_entity_poly.entity_id
_entity_poly.type
_entity_poly.pdbx_seq_one_letter_code
_entity_poly.pdbx_strand_id
1 'polypeptide(L)'
;MACLSSSRFAHLFTEQVGLPFRRYMLWRKLTRAMLAIAREPTIAAAAHASDFSDAAHLTRTFYQMFGIPPSVMMRGQFFEIAAPFSAAE
;
A
#
# COMPACT_ATOMS: atom_id res chain seq x y z
N MET A 1 -8.68 5.40 -20.43
CA MET A 1 -7.75 4.38 -20.96
C MET A 1 -6.55 5.10 -21.54
N ALA A 2 -5.32 4.76 -21.14
CA ALA A 2 -4.12 5.29 -21.76
C ALA A 2 -3.87 4.54 -23.09
N CYS A 3 -3.75 5.25 -24.22
CA CYS A 3 -3.54 4.67 -25.55
C CYS A 3 -2.10 4.20 -25.78
N LEU A 4 -1.47 3.54 -24.79
CA LEU A 4 -0.08 3.15 -24.81
C LEU A 4 0.08 1.64 -24.66
N SER A 5 1.10 1.07 -25.31
CA SER A 5 1.54 -0.28 -24.99
C SER A 5 2.07 -0.34 -23.54
N SER A 6 2.00 -1.52 -22.92
CA SER A 6 2.44 -1.72 -21.53
C SER A 6 3.90 -1.29 -21.27
N SER A 7 4.79 -1.47 -22.24
CA SER A 7 6.20 -1.05 -22.14
C SER A 7 6.36 0.47 -22.21
N ARG A 8 5.69 1.12 -23.17
CA ARG A 8 5.69 2.58 -23.32
C ARG A 8 5.10 3.27 -22.09
N PHE A 9 4.02 2.72 -21.56
CA PHE A 9 3.44 3.17 -20.29
C PHE A 9 4.41 3.04 -19.12
N ALA A 10 5.04 1.86 -18.93
CA ALA A 10 5.95 1.65 -17.81
C ALA A 10 7.19 2.57 -17.86
N HIS A 11 7.70 2.83 -19.07
CA HIS A 11 8.80 3.76 -19.28
C HIS A 11 8.39 5.19 -18.90
N LEU A 12 7.33 5.72 -19.52
CA LEU A 12 6.83 7.06 -19.23
C LEU A 12 6.43 7.24 -17.76
N PHE A 13 5.82 6.22 -17.15
CA PHE A 13 5.48 6.26 -15.72
C PHE A 13 6.75 6.42 -14.87
N THR A 14 7.81 5.68 -15.21
CA THR A 14 9.08 5.77 -14.48
C THR A 14 9.75 7.13 -14.69
N GLU A 15 9.74 7.66 -15.92
CA GLU A 15 10.28 8.99 -16.21
C GLU A 15 9.54 10.11 -15.44
N GLN A 16 8.21 10.02 -15.32
CA GLN A 16 7.39 11.06 -14.70
C GLN A 16 7.29 10.94 -13.18
N VAL A 17 7.23 9.71 -12.64
CA VAL A 17 7.02 9.47 -11.20
C VAL A 17 8.35 9.14 -10.48
N GLY A 18 9.39 8.75 -11.23
CA GLY A 18 10.70 8.39 -10.68
C GLY A 18 10.79 6.96 -10.11
N LEU A 19 9.71 6.17 -10.23
CA LEU A 19 9.68 4.78 -9.73
C LEU A 19 8.94 3.84 -10.69
N PRO A 20 9.38 2.57 -10.79
CA PRO A 20 8.69 1.59 -11.62
C PRO A 20 7.23 1.39 -11.20
N PHE A 21 6.32 1.30 -12.17
CA PHE A 21 4.88 1.17 -11.93
C PHE A 21 4.51 0.02 -10.97
N ARG A 22 5.17 -1.14 -11.09
CA ARG A 22 4.93 -2.28 -10.18
C ARG A 22 5.27 -1.94 -8.72
N ARG A 23 6.36 -1.20 -8.50
CA ARG A 23 6.77 -0.77 -7.15
C ARG A 23 5.80 0.27 -6.59
N TYR A 24 5.34 1.20 -7.44
CA TYR A 24 4.29 2.14 -7.10
C TYR A 24 3.00 1.42 -6.66
N MET A 25 2.54 0.44 -7.43
CA MET A 25 1.35 -0.35 -7.09
C MET A 25 1.52 -1.13 -5.80
N LEU A 26 2.70 -1.71 -5.56
CA LEU A 26 2.99 -2.39 -4.29
C LEU A 26 2.92 -1.42 -3.10
N TRP A 27 3.45 -0.21 -3.25
CA TRP A 27 3.37 0.82 -2.22
C TRP A 27 1.92 1.26 -1.96
N ARG A 28 1.14 1.53 -3.02
CA ARG A 28 -0.29 1.84 -2.91
C ARG A 28 -1.08 0.75 -2.20
N LYS A 29 -0.77 -0.51 -2.50
CA LYS A 29 -1.37 -1.69 -1.87
C LYS A 29 -1.00 -1.78 -0.39
N LEU A 30 0.26 -1.52 -0.04
CA LEU A 30 0.70 -1.45 1.36
C LEU A 30 0.03 -0.32 2.14
N THR A 31 -0.17 0.86 1.55
CA THR A 31 -0.92 1.95 2.21
C THR A 31 -2.35 1.51 2.56
N ARG A 32 -3.03 0.79 1.65
CA ARG A 32 -4.33 0.18 1.95
C ARG A 32 -4.24 -0.87 3.05
N ALA A 33 -3.18 -1.68 3.05
CA ALA A 33 -2.96 -2.67 4.10
C ALA A 33 -2.79 -2.03 5.48
N MET A 34 -2.08 -0.90 5.60
CA MET A 34 -1.96 -0.17 6.87
C MET A 34 -3.32 0.26 7.41
N LEU A 35 -4.20 0.80 6.56
CA LEU A 35 -5.57 1.16 6.95
C LEU A 35 -6.41 -0.06 7.32
N ALA A 36 -6.23 -1.18 6.61
CA ALA A 36 -6.93 -2.43 6.91
C ALA A 36 -6.46 -3.03 8.24
N ILE A 37 -5.16 -3.00 8.53
CA ILE A 37 -4.58 -3.47 9.81
C ILE A 37 -5.18 -2.70 11.00
N ALA A 38 -5.55 -1.43 10.81
CA ALA A 38 -6.20 -0.61 11.84
C ALA A 38 -7.66 -0.98 12.11
N ARG A 39 -8.34 -1.62 11.14
CA ARG A 39 -9.80 -1.85 11.15
C ARG A 39 -10.15 -3.32 11.36
N GLU A 40 -9.32 -4.22 10.86
CA GLU A 40 -9.58 -5.65 10.83
C GLU A 40 -9.06 -6.37 12.08
N PRO A 41 -9.76 -7.41 12.56
CA PRO A 41 -9.39 -8.12 13.79
C PRO A 41 -8.19 -9.05 13.63
N THR A 42 -7.80 -9.41 12.38
CA THR A 42 -6.67 -10.32 12.11
C THR A 42 -5.85 -9.87 10.90
N ILE A 43 -4.57 -10.26 10.85
CA ILE A 43 -3.69 -10.01 9.69
C ILE A 43 -4.22 -10.68 8.42
N ALA A 44 -4.86 -11.85 8.54
CA ALA A 44 -5.45 -12.54 7.38
C ALA A 44 -6.61 -11.74 6.79
N ALA A 45 -7.51 -11.21 7.63
CA ALA A 45 -8.58 -10.33 7.18
C ALA A 45 -8.02 -9.04 6.54
N ALA A 46 -7.01 -8.43 7.18
CA ALA A 46 -6.34 -7.25 6.62
C ALA A 46 -5.67 -7.52 5.25
N ALA A 47 -5.08 -8.71 5.07
CA ALA A 47 -4.49 -9.12 3.80
C ALA A 47 -5.55 -9.18 2.69
N HIS A 48 -6.68 -9.83 2.93
CA HIS A 48 -7.77 -9.91 1.95
C HIS A 48 -8.38 -8.53 1.65
N ALA A 49 -8.55 -7.67 2.65
CA ALA A 49 -9.07 -6.31 2.48
C ALA A 49 -8.13 -5.38 1.68
N SER A 50 -6.84 -5.72 1.61
CA SER A 50 -5.79 -4.94 0.93
C SER A 50 -5.19 -5.64 -0.29
N ASP A 51 -5.97 -6.53 -0.91
CA ASP A 51 -5.66 -7.28 -2.13
C ASP A 51 -4.46 -8.25 -2.02
N PHE A 52 -3.93 -8.52 -0.83
CA PHE A 52 -2.90 -9.55 -0.62
C PHE A 52 -3.52 -10.95 -0.73
N SER A 53 -2.74 -11.90 -1.22
CA SER A 53 -3.19 -13.29 -1.38
C SER A 53 -3.49 -13.94 -0.03
N ASP A 54 -2.66 -13.63 0.97
CA ASP A 54 -2.68 -14.25 2.29
C ASP A 54 -1.85 -13.43 3.29
N ALA A 55 -1.93 -13.82 4.56
CA ALA A 55 -1.22 -13.17 5.67
C ALA A 55 0.32 -13.24 5.55
N ALA A 56 0.87 -14.32 4.97
CA ALA A 56 2.32 -14.48 4.85
C ALA A 56 2.90 -13.55 3.77
N HIS A 57 2.20 -13.40 2.66
CA HIS A 57 2.54 -12.43 1.61
C HIS A 57 2.48 -11.00 2.16
N LEU A 58 1.38 -10.62 2.85
CA LEU A 58 1.30 -9.31 3.50
C LEU A 58 2.47 -9.10 4.47
N THR A 59 2.73 -10.06 5.36
CA THR A 59 3.79 -9.95 6.38
C THR A 59 5.17 -9.79 5.76
N ARG A 60 5.50 -10.58 4.73
CA ARG A 60 6.79 -10.50 4.03
C ARG A 60 6.94 -9.14 3.36
N THR A 61 5.94 -8.70 2.61
CA THR A 61 6.00 -7.41 1.90
C THR A 61 6.07 -6.23 2.88
N PHE A 62 5.32 -6.28 3.97
CA PHE A 62 5.33 -5.25 5.01
C PHE A 62 6.69 -5.17 5.70
N TYR A 63 7.28 -6.31 6.07
CA TYR A 63 8.63 -6.35 6.66
C TYR A 63 9.71 -5.82 5.70
N GLN A 64 9.64 -6.16 4.42
CA GLN A 64 10.57 -5.64 3.40
C GLN A 64 10.48 -4.11 3.25
N MET A 65 9.32 -3.51 3.52
CA MET A 65 9.12 -2.07 3.41
C MET A 65 9.45 -1.31 4.70
N PHE A 66 9.04 -1.85 5.85
CA PHE A 66 9.05 -1.13 7.13
C PHE A 66 10.01 -1.71 8.17
N GLY A 67 10.61 -2.88 7.92
CA GLY A 67 11.55 -3.53 8.84
C GLY A 67 10.91 -4.18 10.08
N ILE A 68 9.59 -4.12 10.22
CA ILE A 68 8.83 -4.71 11.32
C ILE A 68 7.62 -5.48 10.78
N PRO A 69 7.10 -6.50 11.49
CA PRO A 69 5.90 -7.22 11.04
C PRO A 69 4.63 -6.39 11.30
N PRO A 70 3.57 -6.57 10.49
CA PRO A 70 2.33 -5.79 10.60
C PRO A 70 1.58 -6.01 11.92
N SER A 71 1.82 -7.13 12.61
CA SER A 71 1.25 -7.43 13.93
C SER A 71 1.68 -6.45 15.03
N VAL A 72 2.81 -5.76 14.86
CA VAL A 72 3.21 -4.68 15.77
C VAL A 72 2.19 -3.54 15.71
N MET A 73 1.69 -3.23 14.52
CA MET A 73 0.73 -2.15 14.29
C MET A 73 -0.67 -2.49 14.77
N MET A 74 -1.08 -3.76 14.76
CA MET A 74 -2.39 -4.19 15.28
C MET A 74 -2.59 -3.88 16.76
N ARG A 75 -1.49 -3.72 17.51
CA ARG A 75 -1.52 -3.33 18.94
C ARG A 75 -1.48 -1.82 19.14
N GLY A 76 -1.23 -1.05 18.08
CA GLY A 76 -1.11 0.40 18.12
C GLY A 76 -2.42 1.10 17.77
N GLN A 77 -2.50 2.38 18.12
CA GLN A 77 -3.56 3.26 17.65
C GLN A 77 -3.11 3.96 16.38
N PHE A 78 -3.94 3.89 15.34
CA PHE A 78 -3.73 4.64 14.11
C PHE A 78 -4.44 5.98 14.21
N PHE A 79 -3.70 7.05 13.95
CA PHE A 79 -4.24 8.39 13.84
C PHE A 79 -4.17 8.83 12.39
N GLU A 80 -5.31 9.13 11.80
CA GLU A 80 -5.37 9.76 10.49
C GLU A 80 -5.04 11.25 10.67
N ILE A 81 -3.89 11.67 10.17
CA ILE A 81 -3.54 13.08 10.12
C ILE A 81 -4.26 13.64 8.89
N ALA A 82 -5.26 14.50 9.12
CA ALA A 82 -5.95 15.19 8.04
C ALA A 82 -4.92 15.84 7.12
N ALA A 83 -5.05 15.59 5.82
CA ALA A 83 -4.13 16.15 4.85
C ALA A 83 -4.14 17.68 4.97
N PRO A 84 -2.97 18.34 5.15
CA PRO A 84 -2.92 19.80 5.25
C PRO A 84 -3.34 20.51 3.96
N PHE A 85 -3.55 19.74 2.89
CA PHE A 85 -4.00 20.17 1.56
C PHE A 85 -5.44 19.72 1.25
N SER A 86 -6.22 19.22 2.22
CA SER A 86 -7.67 19.15 2.04
C SER A 86 -8.20 20.57 2.01
N ALA A 87 -8.40 21.08 0.80
CA ALA A 87 -8.88 22.43 0.56
C ALA A 87 -10.14 22.67 1.39
N ALA A 88 -10.14 23.84 2.05
CA ALA A 88 -11.38 24.54 2.31
C ALA A 88 -12.16 24.61 0.98
N GLU A 89 -13.36 24.04 0.98
CA GLU A 89 -14.50 24.53 0.20
C GLU A 89 -15.55 25.01 1.20
#